data_AF-A0A0G4LQJ8-F1
#
_entry.id   AF-A0A0G4LQJ8-F1
#
_cell.length_a   1.000
_cell.length_b   1.000
_cell.length_c   1.000
_cell.angle_alpha   90.00
_cell.angle_beta   90.00
_cell.angle_gamma   90.00
#
_symmetry.space_group_name_H-M   'P 1'
#
loop_
_entity.id
_entity.type
_entity.pdbx_description
1 polymer ?
#
loop_
_entity_poly.entity_id
_entity_poly.type
_entity_poly.pdbx_seq_one_letter_code
_entity_poly.pdbx_strand_id
1 'polypeptide(L)'
;MTDSGTTLPLLGKTALITGSARGIGAAVAWKLASEGADAIFTFRADISSPTGPSEIVGALKEWRAPSPLVIDILVNNAGIAPPAILADVTPEHITSVLATNLQGPLLMAQAVQPHLPPKARIVNISSIAARQTFRGLTVYGASKAGIEAVTRHLAHELGGNGTTVNCVTPGTVDSELLWETEKLIPGVVDGICKNTPLEHRVGTPEEFASVVAWVCRPEAGWITGQCARLPPNNSPVEDVTSTNIVCNVGGTSGRGGKCPVKAGGTVTVEMHAQNGDRNCANEAIGGNHFGPVIVYLSKVSDASSADGSSGWFKIHEDGWSAKSGSTKADQDNWGVKDLNACCGRMDVKIPADLENGDYLLRAEVVALHMASQPKGAQFYMTCYQITIAGGTGTNKPATVRFPGAYAATDPGILFNIYQATTSYKIPGPAVASGGRSIVAGQGCKSGCEVTCKPGSGTGTAVAPPAPTAGAPPAACSVPQFQQCGGQDYKGCTVCASPYTCKAVSPPYYSQCT
;
A
#
# COMPACT_ATOMS: atom_id res chain seq x y z
N MET A 1 -22.28 31.59 -23.95
CA MET A 1 -22.86 30.26 -23.70
C MET A 1 -23.24 30.20 -22.23
N THR A 2 -24.36 29.57 -21.95
CA THR A 2 -25.14 29.52 -20.70
C THR A 2 -24.37 29.09 -19.46
N ASP A 3 -24.74 29.72 -18.34
CA ASP A 3 -24.57 29.33 -16.94
C ASP A 3 -24.46 27.80 -16.72
N SER A 4 -23.36 27.34 -16.12
CA SER A 4 -23.26 25.99 -15.55
C SER A 4 -22.97 26.14 -14.07
N GLY A 5 -24.03 26.31 -13.27
CA GLY A 5 -23.97 26.37 -11.82
C GLY A 5 -23.09 25.25 -11.27
N THR A 6 -22.01 25.63 -10.58
CA THR A 6 -21.10 24.67 -9.94
C THR A 6 -21.85 23.93 -8.84
N THR A 7 -22.30 22.72 -9.14
CA THR A 7 -22.80 21.77 -8.13
C THR A 7 -21.68 21.50 -7.13
N LEU A 8 -21.97 21.66 -5.84
CA LEU A 8 -21.01 21.37 -4.77
C LEU A 8 -20.51 19.90 -4.89
N PRO A 9 -19.24 19.60 -4.62
CA PRO A 9 -18.61 18.33 -5.00
C PRO A 9 -19.17 17.10 -4.25
N LEU A 10 -19.84 17.31 -3.11
CA LEU A 10 -20.48 16.29 -2.30
C LEU A 10 -22.00 16.49 -2.24
N LEU A 11 -22.59 17.25 -3.17
CA LEU A 11 -24.03 17.48 -3.23
C LEU A 11 -24.81 16.16 -3.22
N GLY A 12 -25.76 16.03 -2.30
CA GLY A 12 -26.60 14.83 -2.20
C GLY A 12 -25.98 13.67 -1.42
N LYS A 13 -24.76 13.82 -0.88
CA LYS A 13 -24.06 12.75 -0.18
C LYS A 13 -24.46 12.66 1.29
N THR A 14 -24.65 11.43 1.78
CA THR A 14 -24.88 11.19 3.22
C THR A 14 -23.58 10.79 3.91
N ALA A 15 -23.20 11.55 4.94
CA ALA A 15 -21.97 11.34 5.70
C ALA A 15 -22.25 10.94 7.15
N LEU A 16 -21.55 9.92 7.60
CA LEU A 16 -21.57 9.46 8.97
C LEU A 16 -20.18 9.68 9.60
N ILE A 17 -20.11 10.50 10.67
CA ILE A 17 -18.84 10.86 11.32
C ILE A 17 -18.88 10.54 12.81
N THR A 18 -18.00 9.65 13.25
CA THR A 18 -17.85 9.32 14.68
C THR A 18 -17.01 10.39 15.39
N GLY A 19 -17.36 10.74 16.63
CA GLY A 19 -16.59 11.71 17.43
C GLY A 19 -16.65 13.15 16.92
N SER A 20 -17.78 13.56 16.36
CA SER A 20 -18.00 14.84 15.67
C SER A 20 -18.52 15.98 16.56
N ALA A 21 -18.58 15.78 17.88
CA ALA A 21 -19.11 16.80 18.81
C ALA A 21 -18.18 18.03 18.98
N ARG A 22 -16.88 17.91 18.70
CA ARG A 22 -15.88 18.98 18.84
C ARG A 22 -14.62 18.69 18.02
N GLY A 23 -13.70 19.67 17.97
CA GLY A 23 -12.37 19.52 17.36
C GLY A 23 -12.40 19.06 15.90
N ILE A 24 -11.48 18.16 15.54
CA ILE A 24 -11.33 17.63 14.18
C ILE A 24 -12.65 17.06 13.63
N GLY A 25 -13.37 16.25 14.42
CA GLY A 25 -14.60 15.63 13.95
C GLY A 25 -15.70 16.64 13.63
N ALA A 26 -15.81 17.72 14.42
CA ALA A 26 -16.74 18.81 14.15
C ALA A 26 -16.33 19.58 12.89
N ALA A 27 -15.04 19.90 12.73
CA ALA A 27 -14.54 20.57 11.54
C ALA A 27 -14.76 19.75 10.26
N VAL A 28 -14.56 18.42 10.31
CA VAL A 28 -14.88 17.51 9.20
C VAL A 28 -16.37 17.55 8.86
N ALA A 29 -17.24 17.47 9.87
CA ALA A 29 -18.69 17.57 9.65
C ALA A 29 -19.04 18.88 8.93
N TRP A 30 -18.61 20.03 9.46
CA TRP A 30 -18.84 21.34 8.84
C TRP A 30 -18.29 21.43 7.42
N LYS A 31 -17.10 20.89 7.18
CA LYS A 31 -16.46 20.91 5.87
C LYS A 31 -17.24 20.09 4.84
N LEU A 32 -17.66 18.87 5.18
CA LEU A 32 -18.49 18.04 4.31
C LEU A 32 -19.85 18.69 4.02
N ALA A 33 -20.47 19.32 5.03
CA ALA A 33 -21.71 20.10 4.86
C ALA A 33 -21.52 21.25 3.88
N SER A 34 -20.43 22.02 4.04
CA SER A 34 -20.10 23.15 3.16
C SER A 34 -19.88 22.74 1.70
N GLU A 35 -19.63 21.45 1.46
CA GLU A 35 -19.43 20.85 0.14
C GLU A 35 -20.67 20.10 -0.37
N GLY A 36 -21.83 20.24 0.30
CA GLY A 36 -23.12 19.76 -0.18
C GLY A 36 -23.59 18.41 0.38
N ALA A 37 -22.91 17.84 1.37
CA ALA A 37 -23.41 16.63 2.02
C ALA A 37 -24.71 16.91 2.80
N ASP A 38 -25.79 16.21 2.46
CA ASP A 38 -27.18 16.51 2.88
C ASP A 38 -27.52 16.02 4.30
N ALA A 39 -26.85 14.98 4.79
CA ALA A 39 -27.10 14.41 6.10
C ALA A 39 -25.78 14.08 6.78
N ILE A 40 -25.56 14.73 7.93
CA ILE A 40 -24.40 14.51 8.78
C ILE A 40 -24.89 13.87 10.08
N PHE A 41 -24.63 12.59 10.22
CA PHE A 41 -24.92 11.89 11.46
C PHE A 41 -23.77 12.09 12.44
N THR A 42 -24.04 12.87 13.49
CA THR A 42 -23.13 13.09 14.61
C THR A 42 -23.71 12.42 15.84
N PHE A 43 -22.97 11.52 16.48
CA PHE A 43 -23.41 10.89 17.72
C PHE A 43 -22.31 10.85 18.77
N ARG A 44 -22.77 10.91 20.02
CA ARG A 44 -21.98 10.59 21.21
C ARG A 44 -22.38 9.18 21.65
N ALA A 45 -21.88 8.18 20.94
CA ALA A 45 -22.11 6.78 21.24
C ALA A 45 -20.77 6.09 21.51
N ASP A 46 -20.80 5.09 22.39
CA ASP A 46 -19.62 4.34 22.76
C ASP A 46 -19.28 3.31 21.68
N ILE A 47 -18.35 3.69 20.79
CA ILE A 47 -17.85 2.80 19.75
C ILE A 47 -16.85 1.75 20.28
N SER A 48 -16.47 1.81 21.55
CA SER A 48 -15.62 0.80 22.19
C SER A 48 -16.40 -0.48 22.52
N SER A 49 -17.73 -0.37 22.67
CA SER A 49 -18.61 -1.53 22.82
C SER A 49 -18.67 -2.36 21.52
N PRO A 50 -18.59 -3.70 21.60
CA PRO A 50 -18.78 -4.59 20.44
C PRO A 50 -20.13 -4.42 19.72
N THR A 51 -21.18 -3.96 20.40
CA THR A 51 -22.52 -3.76 19.81
C THR A 51 -22.83 -2.31 19.44
N GLY A 52 -22.07 -1.35 19.97
CA GLY A 52 -22.33 0.08 19.77
C GLY A 52 -22.48 0.46 18.28
N PRO A 53 -21.56 0.04 17.39
CA PRO A 53 -21.66 0.28 15.95
C PRO A 53 -22.95 -0.20 15.28
N SER A 54 -23.46 -1.39 15.62
CA SER A 54 -24.70 -1.90 15.03
C SER A 54 -25.94 -1.22 15.62
N GLU A 55 -25.92 -0.87 16.91
CA GLU A 55 -26.98 -0.08 17.56
C GLU A 55 -27.11 1.31 16.92
N ILE A 56 -25.99 1.98 16.66
CA ILE A 56 -25.92 3.25 15.92
C ILE A 56 -26.61 3.12 14.57
N VAL A 57 -26.23 2.12 13.76
CA VAL A 57 -26.81 1.91 12.43
C VAL A 57 -28.30 1.57 12.54
N GLY A 58 -28.71 0.81 13.56
CA GLY A 58 -30.12 0.55 13.87
C GLY A 58 -30.93 1.82 14.09
N ALA A 59 -30.46 2.70 14.98
CA ALA A 59 -31.12 3.99 15.26
C ALA A 59 -31.19 4.89 14.01
N LEU A 60 -30.14 4.90 13.17
CA LEU A 60 -30.14 5.66 11.92
C LEU A 60 -31.17 5.12 10.91
N LYS A 61 -31.36 3.80 10.85
CA LYS A 61 -32.39 3.18 10.00
C LYS A 61 -33.80 3.56 10.46
N GLU A 62 -34.05 3.55 11.77
CA GLU A 62 -35.33 3.98 12.34
C GLU A 62 -35.61 5.46 12.03
N TRP A 63 -34.60 6.33 12.21
CA TRP A 63 -34.72 7.74 11.91
C TRP A 63 -34.99 8.04 10.43
N ARG A 64 -34.41 7.25 9.51
CA ARG A 64 -34.56 7.47 8.06
C ARG A 64 -35.84 6.87 7.48
N ALA A 65 -36.57 6.06 8.25
CA ALA A 65 -37.77 5.38 7.79
C ALA A 65 -38.83 6.37 7.25
N PRO A 66 -39.56 6.02 6.16
CA PRO A 66 -39.55 4.72 5.46
C PRO A 66 -38.46 4.59 4.38
N SER A 67 -37.61 5.60 4.18
CA SER A 67 -36.56 5.55 3.16
C SER A 67 -35.40 4.64 3.58
N PRO A 68 -34.74 3.93 2.65
CA PRO A 68 -33.57 3.13 2.98
C PRO A 68 -32.43 4.03 3.47
N LEU A 69 -31.69 3.53 4.46
CA LEU A 69 -30.45 4.16 4.90
C LEU A 69 -29.36 3.94 3.85
N VAL A 70 -28.80 5.03 3.35
CA VAL A 70 -27.65 5.06 2.43
C VAL A 70 -26.56 5.89 3.10
N ILE A 71 -25.33 5.38 3.12
CA ILE A 71 -24.16 6.08 3.69
C ILE A 71 -23.11 6.16 2.59
N ASP A 72 -22.96 7.32 1.97
CA ASP A 72 -21.94 7.56 0.94
C ASP A 72 -20.54 7.71 1.56
N ILE A 73 -20.46 8.29 2.77
CA ILE A 73 -19.20 8.63 3.43
C ILE A 73 -19.24 8.15 4.88
N LEU A 74 -18.27 7.33 5.29
CA LEU A 74 -18.00 7.00 6.68
C LEU A 74 -16.66 7.62 7.10
N VAL A 75 -16.66 8.44 8.15
CA VAL A 75 -15.44 8.97 8.76
C VAL A 75 -15.31 8.43 10.19
N ASN A 76 -14.35 7.53 10.39
CA ASN A 76 -13.98 6.99 11.69
C ASN A 76 -12.97 7.92 12.37
N ASN A 77 -13.49 8.97 13.01
CA ASN A 77 -12.69 9.99 13.70
C ASN A 77 -12.62 9.79 15.22
N ALA A 78 -13.63 9.17 15.85
CA ALA A 78 -13.62 8.93 17.29
C ALA A 78 -12.36 8.14 17.72
N GLY A 79 -11.72 8.61 18.79
CA GLY A 79 -10.54 7.97 19.34
C GLY A 79 -10.11 8.61 20.65
N ILE A 80 -9.31 7.87 21.42
CA ILE A 80 -8.75 8.28 22.71
C ILE A 80 -7.23 8.06 22.72
N ALA A 81 -6.48 8.86 23.48
CA ALA A 81 -5.05 8.64 23.71
C ALA A 81 -4.66 8.91 25.18
N PRO A 82 -5.23 8.18 26.15
CA PRO A 82 -4.72 8.26 27.52
C PRO A 82 -3.23 7.88 27.51
N PRO A 83 -2.34 8.69 28.09
CA PRO A 83 -0.92 8.36 28.14
C PRO A 83 -0.62 7.39 29.28
N ALA A 84 0.23 6.40 29.01
CA ALA A 84 0.76 5.46 29.98
C ALA A 84 2.18 5.04 29.61
N ILE A 85 3.13 5.22 30.53
CA ILE A 85 4.47 4.65 30.38
C ILE A 85 4.42 3.15 30.61
N LEU A 86 5.45 2.41 30.17
CA LEU A 86 5.44 0.93 30.21
C LEU A 86 5.09 0.36 31.59
N ALA A 87 5.53 0.99 32.69
CA ALA A 87 5.23 0.57 34.06
C ALA A 87 3.75 0.68 34.43
N ASP A 88 3.01 1.58 33.79
CA ASP A 88 1.61 1.91 34.10
C ASP A 88 0.63 1.31 33.06
N VAL A 89 1.13 0.58 32.06
CA VAL A 89 0.27 -0.07 31.06
C VAL A 89 -0.44 -1.26 31.70
N THR A 90 -1.77 -1.15 31.84
CA THR A 90 -2.63 -2.24 32.33
C THR A 90 -3.41 -2.91 31.18
N PRO A 91 -3.96 -4.13 31.39
CA PRO A 91 -4.86 -4.76 30.42
C PRO A 91 -6.08 -3.90 30.05
N GLU A 92 -6.65 -3.17 31.02
CA GLU A 92 -7.80 -2.28 30.83
C GLU A 92 -7.42 -1.09 29.96
N HIS A 93 -6.22 -0.54 30.17
CA HIS A 93 -5.67 0.52 29.32
C HIS A 93 -5.52 0.05 27.87
N ILE A 94 -4.91 -1.13 27.66
CA ILE A 94 -4.78 -1.74 26.32
C ILE A 94 -6.15 -1.93 25.68
N THR A 95 -7.08 -2.55 26.42
CA THR A 95 -8.42 -2.87 25.93
C THR A 95 -9.18 -1.60 25.56
N SER A 96 -9.18 -0.57 26.42
CA SER A 96 -9.90 0.68 26.17
C SER A 96 -9.42 1.39 24.90
N VAL A 97 -8.09 1.50 24.72
CA VAL A 97 -7.50 2.17 23.55
C VAL A 97 -7.74 1.37 22.27
N LEU A 98 -7.50 0.05 22.28
CA LEU A 98 -7.72 -0.79 21.10
C LEU A 98 -9.21 -0.92 20.74
N ALA A 99 -10.08 -1.04 21.74
CA ALA A 99 -11.52 -1.11 21.54
C ALA A 99 -12.03 0.15 20.84
N THR A 100 -11.60 1.33 21.29
CA THR A 100 -12.05 2.60 20.70
C THR A 100 -11.38 2.90 19.35
N ASN A 101 -10.06 2.76 19.25
CA ASN A 101 -9.29 3.28 18.12
C ASN A 101 -9.12 2.29 16.96
N LEU A 102 -9.34 1.00 17.20
CA LEU A 102 -9.11 -0.06 16.22
C LEU A 102 -10.36 -0.93 15.99
N GLN A 103 -10.91 -1.52 17.05
CA GLN A 103 -12.11 -2.36 16.96
C GLN A 103 -13.32 -1.53 16.53
N GLY A 104 -13.56 -0.38 17.17
CA GLY A 104 -14.69 0.50 16.87
C GLY A 104 -14.77 0.88 15.39
N PRO A 105 -13.72 1.44 14.77
CA PRO A 105 -13.70 1.73 13.34
C PRO A 105 -13.96 0.51 12.44
N LEU A 106 -13.42 -0.66 12.78
CA LEU A 106 -13.63 -1.89 12.03
C LEU A 106 -15.09 -2.36 12.11
N LEU A 107 -15.67 -2.36 13.31
CA LEU A 107 -17.07 -2.73 13.52
C LEU A 107 -18.03 -1.70 12.93
N MET A 108 -17.68 -0.41 12.94
CA MET A 108 -18.42 0.62 12.21
C MET A 108 -18.41 0.35 10.70
N ALA A 109 -17.25 0.02 10.12
CA ALA A 109 -17.17 -0.32 8.70
C ALA A 109 -18.03 -1.56 8.38
N GLN A 110 -17.99 -2.59 9.23
CA GLN A 110 -18.82 -3.79 9.09
C GLN A 110 -20.32 -3.47 9.18
N ALA A 111 -20.74 -2.68 10.18
CA ALA A 111 -22.14 -2.32 10.38
C ALA A 111 -22.68 -1.44 9.23
N VAL A 112 -21.83 -0.58 8.66
CA VAL A 112 -22.19 0.32 7.56
C VAL A 112 -22.14 -0.39 6.19
N GLN A 113 -21.35 -1.46 6.03
CA GLN A 113 -21.15 -2.16 4.75
C GLN A 113 -22.43 -2.47 3.97
N PRO A 114 -23.53 -2.97 4.59
CA PRO A 114 -24.79 -3.24 3.87
C PRO A 114 -25.51 -1.98 3.36
N HIS A 115 -25.10 -0.80 3.81
CA HIS A 115 -25.69 0.51 3.52
C HIS A 115 -24.79 1.38 2.63
N LEU A 116 -23.65 0.85 2.18
CA LEU A 116 -22.75 1.54 1.26
C LEU A 116 -23.26 1.44 -0.18
N PRO A 117 -23.49 2.56 -0.88
CA PRO A 117 -23.70 2.53 -2.32
C PRO A 117 -22.38 2.21 -3.05
N PRO A 118 -22.41 1.84 -4.34
CA PRO A 118 -21.22 1.83 -5.18
C PRO A 118 -20.50 3.18 -5.12
N LYS A 119 -19.17 3.14 -5.17
CA LYS A 119 -18.32 4.34 -5.07
C LYS A 119 -18.48 5.12 -3.76
N ALA A 120 -18.72 4.44 -2.64
CA ALA A 120 -18.68 5.06 -1.32
C ALA A 120 -17.25 5.46 -0.89
N ARG A 121 -17.15 6.11 0.27
CA ARG A 121 -15.90 6.60 0.87
C ARG A 121 -15.82 6.17 2.31
N ILE A 122 -14.75 5.51 2.70
CA ILE A 122 -14.42 5.26 4.11
C ILE A 122 -13.10 5.96 4.43
N VAL A 123 -13.10 6.78 5.46
CA VAL A 123 -11.93 7.51 5.94
C VAL A 123 -11.67 7.17 7.39
N ASN A 124 -10.53 6.54 7.66
CA ASN A 124 -10.04 6.31 9.01
C ASN A 124 -9.04 7.40 9.41
N ILE A 125 -9.04 7.79 10.68
CA ILE A 125 -8.09 8.79 11.19
C ILE A 125 -6.94 8.10 11.95
N SER A 126 -5.72 8.19 11.39
CA SER A 126 -4.49 7.71 12.04
C SER A 126 -3.90 8.78 12.98
N SER A 127 -2.59 8.79 13.19
CA SER A 127 -1.81 9.80 13.90
C SER A 127 -0.34 9.69 13.48
N ILE A 128 0.41 10.78 13.55
CA ILE A 128 1.88 10.74 13.47
C ILE A 128 2.51 9.75 14.47
N ALA A 129 1.85 9.47 15.59
CA ALA A 129 2.23 8.46 16.57
C ALA A 129 2.23 7.01 16.04
N ALA A 130 1.64 6.75 14.87
CA ALA A 130 1.77 5.47 14.17
C ALA A 130 3.15 5.28 13.52
N ARG A 131 3.89 6.37 13.29
CA ARG A 131 5.14 6.40 12.50
C ARG A 131 6.32 7.01 13.24
N GLN A 132 6.06 7.82 14.26
CA GLN A 132 7.04 8.39 15.18
C GLN A 132 6.72 7.93 16.60
N THR A 133 7.75 7.83 17.44
CA THR A 133 7.60 7.35 18.81
C THR A 133 7.49 8.51 19.79
N PHE A 134 6.56 8.36 20.74
CA PHE A 134 6.36 9.31 21.82
C PHE A 134 6.28 8.54 23.13
N ARG A 135 7.03 8.98 24.14
CA ARG A 135 7.00 8.36 25.47
C ARG A 135 5.58 8.42 26.02
N GLY A 136 5.06 7.29 26.47
CA GLY A 136 3.71 7.20 27.03
C GLY A 136 2.59 6.93 26.02
N LEU A 137 2.88 6.91 24.71
CA LEU A 137 1.88 6.65 23.67
C LEU A 137 2.05 5.28 22.99
N THR A 138 2.69 4.30 23.64
CA THR A 138 2.97 2.99 23.04
C THR A 138 1.70 2.30 22.52
N VAL A 139 0.67 2.17 23.36
CA VAL A 139 -0.59 1.51 22.99
C VAL A 139 -1.37 2.34 21.97
N TYR A 140 -1.38 3.66 22.12
CA TYR A 140 -2.02 4.57 21.17
C TYR A 140 -1.38 4.47 19.78
N GLY A 141 -0.05 4.57 19.68
CA GLY A 141 0.70 4.41 18.44
C GLY A 141 0.45 3.05 17.79
N ALA A 142 0.43 1.98 18.58
CA ALA A 142 0.07 0.64 18.09
C ALA A 142 -1.37 0.61 17.52
N SER A 143 -2.34 1.22 18.19
CA SER A 143 -3.72 1.31 17.69
C SER A 143 -3.82 2.07 16.36
N LYS A 144 -3.03 3.15 16.20
CA LYS A 144 -3.02 3.97 14.98
C LYS A 144 -2.24 3.31 13.84
N ALA A 145 -1.17 2.57 14.12
CA ALA A 145 -0.54 1.71 13.14
C ALA A 145 -1.48 0.57 12.70
N GLY A 146 -2.23 0.00 13.65
CA GLY A 146 -3.25 -1.01 13.40
C GLY A 146 -4.35 -0.51 12.45
N ILE A 147 -4.89 0.70 12.66
CA ILE A 147 -5.95 1.23 11.79
C ILE A 147 -5.41 1.55 10.39
N GLU A 148 -4.14 1.95 10.26
CA GLU A 148 -3.51 2.07 8.93
C GLU A 148 -3.48 0.71 8.22
N ALA A 149 -3.23 -0.40 8.92
CA ALA A 149 -3.29 -1.73 8.35
C ALA A 149 -4.71 -2.14 7.96
N VAL A 150 -5.69 -1.96 8.86
CA VAL A 150 -7.11 -2.25 8.60
C VAL A 150 -7.60 -1.49 7.37
N THR A 151 -7.25 -0.21 7.25
CA THR A 151 -7.62 0.62 6.09
C THR A 151 -7.22 -0.04 4.77
N ARG A 152 -6.00 -0.57 4.69
CA ARG A 152 -5.48 -1.19 3.46
C ARG A 152 -6.20 -2.49 3.13
N HIS A 153 -6.58 -3.28 4.13
CA HIS A 153 -7.34 -4.51 3.92
C HIS A 153 -8.77 -4.19 3.47
N LEU A 154 -9.44 -3.25 4.13
CA LEU A 154 -10.79 -2.82 3.72
C LEU A 154 -10.80 -2.17 2.33
N ALA A 155 -9.76 -1.43 1.95
CA ALA A 155 -9.61 -0.91 0.58
C ALA A 155 -9.64 -2.04 -0.45
N HIS A 156 -8.95 -3.13 -0.16
CA HIS A 156 -8.91 -4.30 -1.03
C HIS A 156 -10.23 -5.07 -1.04
N GLU A 157 -10.89 -5.22 0.12
CA GLU A 157 -12.16 -5.94 0.24
C GLU A 157 -13.35 -5.19 -0.40
N LEU A 158 -13.37 -3.86 -0.30
CA LEU A 158 -14.51 -3.03 -0.74
C LEU A 158 -14.29 -2.36 -2.11
N GLY A 159 -13.07 -2.36 -2.63
CA GLY A 159 -12.72 -1.65 -3.87
C GLY A 159 -13.44 -2.11 -5.14
N GLY A 160 -13.99 -3.33 -5.15
CA GLY A 160 -14.63 -3.95 -6.33
C GLY A 160 -15.79 -3.15 -6.94
N ASN A 161 -16.48 -2.32 -6.14
CA ASN A 161 -17.58 -1.45 -6.61
C ASN A 161 -17.18 0.03 -6.71
N GLY A 162 -15.88 0.33 -6.68
CA GLY A 162 -15.32 1.68 -6.70
C GLY A 162 -15.31 2.40 -5.35
N THR A 163 -15.62 1.72 -4.25
CA THR A 163 -15.48 2.26 -2.89
C THR A 163 -14.00 2.45 -2.56
N THR A 164 -13.62 3.61 -2.04
CA THR A 164 -12.25 3.85 -1.57
C THR A 164 -12.21 3.81 -0.05
N VAL A 165 -11.18 3.17 0.49
CA VAL A 165 -10.86 3.25 1.92
C VAL A 165 -9.50 3.92 2.07
N ASN A 166 -9.47 5.02 2.80
CA ASN A 166 -8.29 5.84 3.03
C ASN A 166 -8.04 6.05 4.52
N CYS A 167 -6.77 6.29 4.86
CA CYS A 167 -6.38 6.70 6.19
C CYS A 167 -5.70 8.06 6.09
N VAL A 168 -6.23 9.04 6.80
CA VAL A 168 -5.64 10.39 6.86
C VAL A 168 -4.90 10.50 8.19
N THR A 169 -3.61 10.83 8.11
CA THR A 169 -2.71 10.89 9.26
C THR A 169 -2.50 12.35 9.67
N PRO A 170 -3.13 12.83 10.75
CA PRO A 170 -2.82 14.15 11.27
C PRO A 170 -1.38 14.16 11.81
N GLY A 171 -0.66 15.23 11.50
CA GLY A 171 0.42 15.71 12.34
C GLY A 171 -0.15 16.30 13.63
N THR A 172 0.51 17.31 14.17
CA THR A 172 0.00 17.99 15.35
C THR A 172 -1.07 19.01 14.94
N VAL A 173 -2.29 18.84 15.44
CA VAL A 173 -3.43 19.71 15.18
C VAL A 173 -3.87 20.34 16.50
N ASP A 174 -4.17 21.63 16.47
CA ASP A 174 -4.75 22.37 17.59
C ASP A 174 -6.06 21.70 18.03
N SER A 175 -5.97 20.93 19.11
CA SER A 175 -7.03 20.06 19.61
C SER A 175 -6.85 19.85 21.09
N GLU A 176 -7.93 19.50 21.78
CA GLU A 176 -7.90 19.18 23.21
C GLU A 176 -6.84 18.11 23.54
N LEU A 177 -6.68 17.10 22.67
CA LEU A 177 -5.70 16.03 22.85
C LEU A 177 -4.26 16.56 22.90
N LEU A 178 -3.93 17.54 22.05
CA LEU A 178 -2.63 18.19 22.06
C LEU A 178 -2.40 18.95 23.37
N TRP A 179 -3.41 19.71 23.82
CA TRP A 179 -3.29 20.51 25.04
C TRP A 179 -3.26 19.68 26.31
N GLU A 180 -3.92 18.52 26.35
CA GLU A 180 -3.71 17.55 27.43
C GLU A 180 -2.29 16.98 27.42
N THR A 181 -1.68 16.81 26.25
CA THR A 181 -0.28 16.38 26.14
C THR A 181 0.68 17.47 26.64
N GLU A 182 0.42 18.74 26.33
CA GLU A 182 1.19 19.90 26.84
C GLU A 182 1.13 19.99 28.37
N LYS A 183 -0.03 19.74 28.99
CA LYS A 183 -0.14 19.71 30.46
C LYS A 183 0.74 18.64 31.11
N LEU A 184 0.90 17.51 30.43
CA LEU A 184 1.71 16.38 30.92
C LEU A 184 3.20 16.54 30.60
N ILE A 185 3.52 17.23 29.50
CA ILE A 185 4.88 17.47 29.02
C ILE A 185 4.99 18.95 28.64
N PRO A 186 5.25 19.85 29.62
CA PRO A 186 5.36 21.28 29.35
C PRO A 186 6.46 21.59 28.32
N GLY A 187 6.14 22.45 27.34
CA GLY A 187 7.02 22.87 26.26
C GLY A 187 7.02 21.96 25.02
N VAL A 188 6.17 20.90 24.98
CA VAL A 188 6.11 20.00 23.82
C VAL A 188 5.51 20.72 22.61
N VAL A 189 4.51 21.58 22.80
CA VAL A 189 3.88 22.34 21.71
C VAL A 189 4.88 23.31 21.09
N ASP A 190 5.66 24.04 21.89
CA ASP A 190 6.71 24.94 21.38
C ASP A 190 7.78 24.18 20.58
N GLY A 191 8.18 23.00 21.08
CA GLY A 191 9.11 22.11 20.38
C GLY A 191 8.53 21.61 19.05
N ILE A 192 7.26 21.26 19.00
CA ILE A 192 6.56 20.85 17.78
C ILE A 192 6.49 22.01 16.79
N CYS A 193 6.07 23.19 17.24
CA CYS A 193 5.99 24.40 16.43
C CYS A 193 7.34 24.72 15.80
N LYS A 194 8.41 24.79 16.60
CA LYS A 194 9.78 25.03 16.12
C LYS A 194 10.23 24.06 15.04
N ASN A 195 9.85 22.78 15.15
CA ASN A 195 10.24 21.73 14.20
C ASN A 195 9.26 21.55 13.04
N THR A 196 8.10 22.20 13.06
CA THR A 196 7.15 22.14 11.94
C THR A 196 7.63 23.08 10.83
N PRO A 197 7.96 22.56 9.62
CA PRO A 197 8.53 23.41 8.56
C PRO A 197 7.56 24.48 8.05
N LEU A 198 6.25 24.19 8.10
CA LEU A 198 5.22 25.11 7.68
C LEU A 198 4.97 26.13 8.78
N GLU A 199 5.51 27.34 8.61
CA GLU A 199 5.27 28.53 9.45
C GLU A 199 5.56 28.36 10.95
N HIS A 200 6.23 27.27 11.34
CA HIS A 200 6.51 26.92 12.72
C HIS A 200 5.27 26.88 13.63
N ARG A 201 4.16 26.33 13.13
CA ARG A 201 2.89 26.22 13.85
C ARG A 201 2.30 24.83 13.79
N VAL A 202 1.30 24.58 14.63
CA VAL A 202 0.41 23.41 14.49
C VAL A 202 -0.66 23.67 13.43
N GLY A 203 -1.20 22.59 12.86
CA GLY A 203 -2.32 22.69 11.92
C GLY A 203 -3.63 23.01 12.65
N THR A 204 -4.61 23.56 11.94
CA THR A 204 -5.96 23.75 12.49
C THR A 204 -6.88 22.57 12.15
N PRO A 205 -7.97 22.35 12.93
CA PRO A 205 -8.98 21.37 12.59
C PRO A 205 -9.56 21.54 11.17
N GLU A 206 -9.73 22.77 10.69
CA GLU A 206 -10.29 23.11 9.37
C GLU A 206 -9.33 22.74 8.23
N GLU A 207 -8.03 22.96 8.43
CA GLU A 207 -7.00 22.55 7.46
C GLU A 207 -6.99 21.03 7.32
N PHE A 208 -7.06 20.31 8.45
CA PHE A 208 -7.14 18.85 8.42
C PHE A 208 -8.46 18.35 7.82
N ALA A 209 -9.59 18.97 8.17
CA ALA A 209 -10.90 18.66 7.61
C ALA A 209 -10.94 18.82 6.10
N SER A 210 -10.19 19.79 5.54
CA SER A 210 -10.08 19.99 4.10
C SER A 210 -9.42 18.80 3.39
N VAL A 211 -8.43 18.16 4.02
CA VAL A 211 -7.80 16.93 3.50
C VAL A 211 -8.79 15.75 3.54
N VAL A 212 -9.52 15.60 4.65
CA VAL A 212 -10.54 14.56 4.80
C VAL A 212 -11.66 14.73 3.77
N ALA A 213 -12.15 15.95 3.56
CA ALA A 213 -13.16 16.24 2.56
C ALA A 213 -12.65 15.95 1.14
N TRP A 214 -11.41 16.34 0.83
CA TRP A 214 -10.81 16.08 -0.48
C TRP A 214 -10.75 14.59 -0.82
N VAL A 215 -10.32 13.72 0.11
CA VAL A 215 -10.30 12.26 -0.15
C VAL A 215 -11.71 11.64 -0.28
N CYS A 216 -12.76 12.36 0.11
CA CYS A 216 -14.14 11.95 -0.11
C CYS A 216 -14.69 12.36 -1.49
N ARG A 217 -14.04 13.31 -2.18
CA ARG A 217 -14.55 13.84 -3.45
C ARG A 217 -14.47 12.82 -4.60
N PRO A 218 -15.27 13.00 -5.67
CA PRO A 218 -15.16 12.18 -6.87
C PRO A 218 -13.76 12.16 -7.47
N GLU A 219 -13.05 13.30 -7.49
CA GLU A 219 -11.72 13.43 -8.10
C GLU A 219 -10.64 12.61 -7.35
N ALA A 220 -10.83 12.36 -6.06
CA ALA A 220 -9.92 11.53 -5.27
C ALA A 220 -10.19 10.02 -5.40
N GLY A 221 -11.08 9.59 -6.31
CA GLY A 221 -11.47 8.19 -6.50
C GLY A 221 -10.34 7.22 -6.88
N TRP A 222 -9.12 7.72 -7.14
CA TRP A 222 -7.92 6.92 -7.42
C TRP A 222 -6.98 6.73 -6.24
N ILE A 223 -7.24 7.40 -5.12
CA ILE A 223 -6.39 7.32 -3.94
C ILE A 223 -6.94 6.23 -3.04
N THR A 224 -6.34 5.05 -3.11
CA THR A 224 -6.58 3.94 -2.17
C THR A 224 -5.40 2.93 -2.27
N GLY A 225 -5.09 2.19 -1.20
CA GLY A 225 -4.21 1.00 -1.23
C GLY A 225 -2.85 1.07 -1.98
N GLN A 226 -2.01 2.08 -1.77
CA GLN A 226 -0.75 2.26 -2.54
C GLN A 226 0.29 1.13 -2.32
N CYS A 227 0.81 0.56 -3.40
CA CYS A 227 1.83 -0.51 -3.38
C CYS A 227 3.17 -0.16 -4.07
N ALA A 228 3.28 1.03 -4.66
CA ALA A 228 4.50 1.52 -5.32
C ALA A 228 5.41 2.28 -4.35
N ARG A 229 6.72 2.07 -4.47
CA ARG A 229 7.79 2.80 -3.75
C ARG A 229 8.32 3.92 -4.63
N LEU A 230 7.54 4.99 -4.78
CA LEU A 230 7.90 6.09 -5.67
C LEU A 230 9.18 6.81 -5.19
N PRO A 231 10.13 7.13 -6.09
CA PRO A 231 11.28 7.95 -5.77
C PRO A 231 10.86 9.40 -5.48
N PRO A 232 11.66 10.17 -4.72
CA PRO A 232 11.33 11.55 -4.34
C PRO A 232 11.43 12.55 -5.51
N ASN A 233 12.16 12.20 -6.57
CA ASN A 233 12.40 13.03 -7.74
C ASN A 233 12.71 12.14 -8.95
N ASN A 234 12.97 12.77 -10.10
CA ASN A 234 13.35 12.11 -11.35
C ASN A 234 14.86 12.16 -11.62
N SER A 235 15.70 12.32 -10.59
CA SER A 235 17.16 12.21 -10.76
C SER A 235 17.55 10.75 -10.99
N PRO A 236 18.49 10.47 -11.91
CA PRO A 236 18.93 9.11 -12.17
C PRO A 236 19.78 8.55 -11.03
N VAL A 237 19.78 7.23 -10.88
CA VAL A 237 20.87 6.51 -10.21
C VAL A 237 21.93 6.22 -11.27
N GLU A 238 23.21 6.49 -10.99
CA GLU A 238 24.33 6.24 -11.93
C GLU A 238 25.36 5.26 -11.35
N ASP A 239 25.46 5.21 -10.02
CA ASP A 239 26.37 4.31 -9.31
C ASP A 239 25.74 2.93 -9.09
N VAL A 240 26.11 1.96 -9.93
CA VAL A 240 25.68 0.55 -9.84
C VAL A 240 26.11 -0.16 -8.55
N THR A 241 27.02 0.44 -7.78
CA THR A 241 27.47 -0.08 -6.47
C THR A 241 26.66 0.49 -5.30
N SER A 242 25.88 1.55 -5.53
CA SER A 242 25.04 2.18 -4.52
C SER A 242 23.82 1.33 -4.18
N THR A 243 23.41 1.31 -2.92
CA THR A 243 22.14 0.69 -2.48
C THR A 243 20.90 1.28 -3.17
N ASN A 244 21.00 2.51 -3.71
CA ASN A 244 19.93 3.11 -4.49
C ASN A 244 19.62 2.32 -5.79
N ILE A 245 20.53 1.50 -6.30
CA ILE A 245 20.29 0.69 -7.50
C ILE A 245 19.19 -0.37 -7.30
N VAL A 246 18.90 -0.73 -6.05
CA VAL A 246 17.91 -1.76 -5.68
C VAL A 246 16.50 -1.28 -6.01
N CYS A 247 16.06 -0.18 -5.39
CA CYS A 247 14.69 0.33 -5.49
C CYS A 247 14.61 1.85 -5.62
N ASN A 248 15.69 2.50 -6.06
CA ASN A 248 15.87 3.95 -6.09
C ASN A 248 16.05 4.58 -4.68
N VAL A 249 16.32 5.89 -4.64
CA VAL A 249 16.53 6.67 -3.42
C VAL A 249 15.31 6.53 -2.49
N GLY A 250 15.53 6.04 -1.27
CA GLY A 250 14.47 5.82 -0.27
C GLY A 250 13.54 4.63 -0.57
N GLY A 251 13.85 3.84 -1.61
CA GLY A 251 13.06 2.66 -2.00
C GLY A 251 13.37 1.39 -1.23
N THR A 252 14.42 1.39 -0.40
CA THR A 252 14.73 0.30 0.54
C THR A 252 13.80 0.30 1.76
N SER A 253 13.06 1.39 2.00
CA SER A 253 11.99 1.40 2.99
C SER A 253 10.69 0.90 2.35
N GLY A 254 10.06 -0.08 2.97
CA GLY A 254 8.74 -0.54 2.55
C GLY A 254 7.64 0.52 2.62
N ARG A 255 6.48 0.18 2.07
CA ARG A 255 5.22 0.94 2.12
C ARG A 255 4.15 0.04 2.74
N GLY A 256 3.06 0.61 3.24
CA GLY A 256 2.04 -0.19 3.91
C GLY A 256 1.30 -1.19 2.99
N GLY A 257 1.10 -0.88 1.72
CA GLY A 257 0.20 -1.63 0.82
C GLY A 257 0.88 -2.65 -0.08
N LYS A 258 0.18 -3.74 -0.39
CA LYS A 258 0.63 -4.79 -1.31
C LYS A 258 -0.42 -4.96 -2.40
N CYS A 259 0.00 -5.05 -3.65
CA CYS A 259 -0.90 -5.31 -4.77
C CYS A 259 -1.06 -6.83 -4.96
N PRO A 260 -2.29 -7.37 -4.96
CA PRO A 260 -2.53 -8.78 -5.26
C PRO A 260 -2.21 -9.05 -6.73
N VAL A 261 -1.56 -10.17 -7.01
CA VAL A 261 -1.17 -10.56 -8.36
C VAL A 261 -1.44 -12.06 -8.55
N LYS A 262 -2.11 -12.42 -9.64
CA LYS A 262 -2.29 -13.82 -10.00
C LYS A 262 -1.03 -14.35 -10.68
N ALA A 263 -0.50 -15.47 -10.23
CA ALA A 263 0.51 -16.21 -10.99
C ALA A 263 -0.05 -16.57 -12.38
N GLY A 264 0.74 -16.36 -13.43
CA GLY A 264 0.24 -16.50 -14.80
C GLY A 264 -0.67 -15.36 -15.23
N GLY A 265 -0.88 -14.34 -14.40
CA GLY A 265 -1.51 -13.08 -14.78
C GLY A 265 -0.55 -12.15 -15.52
N THR A 266 -1.07 -10.98 -15.90
CA THR A 266 -0.28 -9.87 -16.43
C THR A 266 -0.42 -8.71 -15.47
N VAL A 267 0.69 -8.05 -15.15
CA VAL A 267 0.72 -6.74 -14.49
C VAL A 267 1.17 -5.71 -15.50
N THR A 268 0.52 -4.55 -15.53
CA THR A 268 0.94 -3.45 -16.40
C THR A 268 1.69 -2.44 -15.56
N VAL A 269 2.95 -2.17 -15.93
CA VAL A 269 3.76 -1.14 -15.29
C VAL A 269 3.61 0.15 -16.10
N GLU A 270 3.37 1.27 -15.42
CA GLU A 270 3.35 2.60 -16.04
C GLU A 270 4.51 3.46 -15.51
N MET A 271 5.33 4.00 -16.40
CA MET A 271 6.55 4.75 -16.07
C MET A 271 6.57 6.09 -16.82
N HIS A 272 6.74 7.19 -16.08
CA HIS A 272 6.88 8.54 -16.65
C HIS A 272 7.98 9.31 -15.94
N ALA A 273 8.74 10.11 -16.68
CA ALA A 273 9.85 10.92 -16.17
C ALA A 273 9.37 12.18 -15.45
N GLN A 274 8.17 12.67 -15.76
CA GLN A 274 7.58 13.84 -15.11
C GLN A 274 6.50 13.42 -14.11
N ASN A 275 6.62 13.92 -12.88
CA ASN A 275 5.63 13.66 -11.84
C ASN A 275 4.27 14.21 -12.25
N GLY A 276 3.23 13.37 -12.19
CA GLY A 276 1.86 13.75 -12.53
C GLY A 276 1.54 13.87 -14.02
N ASP A 277 2.53 13.80 -14.92
CA ASP A 277 2.26 13.78 -16.36
C ASP A 277 1.95 12.36 -16.83
N ARG A 278 0.75 12.17 -17.37
CA ARG A 278 0.28 10.92 -18.01
C ARG A 278 -0.27 11.18 -19.41
N ASN A 279 0.02 12.35 -19.98
CA ASN A 279 -0.46 12.73 -21.30
C ASN A 279 0.27 11.94 -22.38
N CYS A 280 -0.46 11.13 -23.13
CA CYS A 280 0.09 10.32 -24.22
C CYS A 280 0.60 11.15 -25.42
N ALA A 281 0.34 12.46 -25.45
CA ALA A 281 0.94 13.37 -26.42
C ALA A 281 2.42 13.67 -26.11
N ASN A 282 2.85 13.45 -24.86
CA ASN A 282 4.22 13.61 -24.42
C ASN A 282 4.90 12.24 -24.36
N GLU A 283 6.22 12.22 -24.63
CA GLU A 283 7.01 11.03 -24.35
C GLU A 283 6.98 10.73 -22.85
N ALA A 284 6.65 9.48 -22.50
CA ALA A 284 6.61 9.07 -21.10
C ALA A 284 8.01 9.14 -20.47
N ILE A 285 9.01 8.64 -21.19
CA ILE A 285 10.44 8.79 -20.89
C ILE A 285 11.09 9.47 -22.09
N GLY A 286 11.08 10.80 -22.08
CA GLY A 286 11.49 11.62 -23.23
C GLY A 286 12.94 12.08 -23.23
N GLY A 287 13.33 12.87 -24.23
CA GLY A 287 14.63 13.55 -24.26
C GLY A 287 15.81 12.63 -24.57
N ASN A 288 15.60 11.69 -25.51
CA ASN A 288 16.62 10.73 -25.97
C ASN A 288 17.13 9.74 -24.90
N HIS A 289 16.36 9.49 -23.84
CA HIS A 289 16.66 8.48 -22.81
C HIS A 289 16.47 7.03 -23.31
N PHE A 290 16.98 6.74 -24.51
CA PHE A 290 16.81 5.44 -25.16
C PHE A 290 17.66 4.36 -24.49
N GLY A 291 17.09 3.16 -24.43
CA GLY A 291 17.70 1.97 -23.87
C GLY A 291 16.65 0.91 -23.54
N PRO A 292 17.03 -0.17 -22.83
CA PRO A 292 16.11 -1.25 -22.52
C PRO A 292 15.15 -0.91 -21.37
N VAL A 293 14.04 -1.64 -21.33
CA VAL A 293 13.11 -1.69 -20.20
C VAL A 293 13.18 -3.09 -19.59
N ILE A 294 13.35 -3.20 -18.28
CA ILE A 294 13.65 -4.47 -17.61
C ILE A 294 12.79 -4.61 -16.36
N VAL A 295 12.26 -5.82 -16.11
CA VAL A 295 11.51 -6.12 -14.89
C VAL A 295 12.04 -7.35 -14.18
N TYR A 296 12.21 -7.20 -12.87
CA TYR A 296 12.67 -8.23 -11.95
C TYR A 296 11.62 -8.53 -10.88
N LEU A 297 11.68 -9.75 -10.35
CA LEU A 297 11.01 -10.13 -9.12
C LEU A 297 12.04 -10.57 -8.07
N SER A 298 11.71 -10.36 -6.81
CA SER A 298 12.43 -10.91 -5.66
C SER A 298 11.42 -11.51 -4.69
N LYS A 299 11.50 -12.82 -4.43
CA LYS A 299 10.71 -13.46 -3.37
C LYS A 299 11.20 -12.93 -2.03
N VAL A 300 10.27 -12.54 -1.16
CA VAL A 300 10.58 -12.04 0.18
C VAL A 300 9.64 -12.67 1.21
N SER A 301 10.01 -12.58 2.49
CA SER A 301 9.13 -13.00 3.60
C SER A 301 7.94 -12.06 3.75
N ASP A 302 8.20 -10.74 3.66
CA ASP A 302 7.17 -9.70 3.74
C ASP A 302 7.55 -8.51 2.84
N ALA A 303 6.76 -8.27 1.79
CA ALA A 303 7.01 -7.18 0.84
C ALA A 303 6.81 -5.79 1.45
N SER A 304 6.13 -5.66 2.59
CA SER A 304 5.91 -4.38 3.26
C SER A 304 7.09 -3.90 4.11
N SER A 305 8.04 -4.78 4.40
CA SER A 305 9.23 -4.49 5.21
C SER A 305 10.55 -4.83 4.51
N ALA A 306 10.52 -5.63 3.44
CA ALA A 306 11.72 -6.02 2.70
C ALA A 306 12.46 -4.83 2.08
N ASP A 307 13.78 -4.78 2.27
CA ASP A 307 14.66 -3.72 1.76
C ASP A 307 15.18 -3.98 0.34
N GLY A 308 14.91 -5.16 -0.21
CA GLY A 308 15.40 -5.60 -1.51
C GLY A 308 16.77 -6.27 -1.49
N SER A 309 17.30 -6.61 -0.31
CA SER A 309 18.55 -7.40 -0.15
C SER A 309 18.42 -8.88 -0.57
N SER A 310 17.20 -9.35 -0.79
CA SER A 310 16.89 -10.70 -1.26
C SER A 310 17.33 -10.93 -2.72
N GLY A 311 17.32 -12.18 -3.16
CA GLY A 311 17.71 -12.54 -4.52
C GLY A 311 16.68 -12.11 -5.57
N TRP A 312 17.16 -11.46 -6.62
CA TRP A 312 16.36 -10.98 -7.75
C TRP A 312 16.51 -11.87 -8.98
N PHE A 313 15.44 -12.07 -9.72
CA PHE A 313 15.44 -12.75 -11.02
C PHE A 313 14.66 -11.94 -12.06
N LYS A 314 15.13 -11.94 -13.30
CA LYS A 314 14.52 -11.18 -14.40
C LYS A 314 13.32 -11.95 -14.94
N ILE A 315 12.19 -11.27 -15.14
CA ILE A 315 10.97 -11.86 -15.73
C ILE A 315 10.55 -11.18 -17.03
N HIS A 316 11.09 -10.00 -17.31
CA HIS A 316 10.81 -9.28 -18.53
C HIS A 316 12.02 -8.45 -18.97
N GLU A 317 12.25 -8.39 -20.27
CA GLU A 317 13.12 -7.39 -20.88
C GLU A 317 12.58 -7.00 -22.25
N ASP A 318 12.69 -5.72 -22.58
CA ASP A 318 12.49 -5.17 -23.91
C ASP A 318 13.76 -4.40 -24.32
N GLY A 319 14.41 -4.87 -25.37
CA GLY A 319 15.79 -4.52 -25.69
C GLY A 319 15.94 -3.53 -26.84
N TRP A 320 16.60 -4.00 -27.90
CA TRP A 320 16.99 -3.24 -29.08
C TRP A 320 16.74 -4.06 -30.34
N SER A 321 16.43 -3.38 -31.44
CA SER A 321 16.50 -3.97 -32.77
C SER A 321 16.91 -2.93 -33.80
N ALA A 322 17.70 -3.35 -34.80
CA ALA A 322 18.08 -2.48 -35.91
C ALA A 322 16.84 -1.96 -36.64
N LYS A 323 16.83 -0.66 -36.96
CA LYS A 323 15.79 -0.04 -37.78
C LYS A 323 16.35 0.28 -39.16
N SER A 324 15.59 -0.08 -40.19
CA SER A 324 16.00 0.17 -41.57
C SER A 324 16.25 1.67 -41.80
N GLY A 325 17.41 1.99 -42.38
CA GLY A 325 17.83 3.37 -42.66
C GLY A 325 18.53 4.07 -41.49
N SER A 326 18.63 3.46 -40.31
CA SER A 326 19.45 3.99 -39.21
C SER A 326 20.94 3.92 -39.53
N THR A 327 21.67 4.96 -39.12
CA THR A 327 23.14 5.03 -39.20
C THR A 327 23.82 4.93 -37.82
N LYS A 328 23.01 5.00 -36.75
CA LYS A 328 23.44 5.01 -35.35
C LYS A 328 22.40 4.29 -34.49
N ALA A 329 22.84 3.72 -33.37
CA ALA A 329 21.96 2.96 -32.49
C ALA A 329 20.85 3.82 -31.85
N ASP A 330 21.04 5.12 -31.63
CA ASP A 330 20.00 6.02 -31.11
C ASP A 330 18.81 6.19 -32.06
N GLN A 331 19.00 5.92 -33.35
CA GLN A 331 17.96 5.95 -34.38
C GLN A 331 17.16 4.63 -34.44
N ASP A 332 17.72 3.55 -33.90
CA ASP A 332 17.12 2.21 -33.89
C ASP A 332 15.93 2.07 -32.96
N ASN A 333 15.31 0.89 -32.94
CA ASN A 333 14.23 0.61 -32.00
C ASN A 333 14.80 0.27 -30.62
N TRP A 334 14.13 0.75 -29.58
CA TRP A 334 14.51 0.54 -28.18
C TRP A 334 13.27 0.28 -27.35
N GLY A 335 13.40 -0.49 -26.28
CA GLY A 335 12.28 -0.73 -25.35
C GLY A 335 11.67 0.57 -24.82
N VAL A 336 12.48 1.61 -24.57
CA VAL A 336 11.94 2.94 -24.20
C VAL A 336 11.10 3.57 -25.32
N LYS A 337 11.42 3.33 -26.59
CA LYS A 337 10.59 3.81 -27.71
C LYS A 337 9.26 3.05 -27.78
N ASP A 338 9.28 1.75 -27.52
CA ASP A 338 8.06 0.94 -27.42
C ASP A 338 7.22 1.40 -26.22
N LEU A 339 7.83 1.63 -25.05
CA LEU A 339 7.20 2.20 -23.87
C LEU A 339 6.56 3.57 -24.15
N ASN A 340 7.25 4.46 -24.87
CA ASN A 340 6.72 5.77 -25.26
C ASN A 340 5.55 5.64 -26.25
N ALA A 341 5.64 4.74 -27.23
CA ALA A 341 4.53 4.42 -28.13
C ALA A 341 3.29 3.92 -27.38
N CYS A 342 3.50 3.40 -26.17
CA CYS A 342 2.47 2.86 -25.27
C CYS A 342 2.11 3.79 -24.14
N CYS A 343 2.36 5.08 -24.29
CA CYS A 343 2.02 6.08 -23.28
C CYS A 343 2.57 5.73 -21.90
N GLY A 344 3.80 5.20 -21.85
CA GLY A 344 4.47 4.83 -20.60
C GLY A 344 4.09 3.46 -20.05
N ARG A 345 3.27 2.66 -20.74
CA ARG A 345 2.75 1.37 -20.24
C ARG A 345 3.46 0.18 -20.85
N MET A 346 3.66 -0.85 -20.05
CA MET A 346 4.26 -2.12 -20.47
C MET A 346 3.60 -3.30 -19.76
N ASP A 347 3.10 -4.25 -20.53
CA ASP A 347 2.50 -5.49 -20.02
C ASP A 347 3.57 -6.53 -19.65
N VAL A 348 3.61 -6.90 -18.37
CA VAL A 348 4.57 -7.83 -17.78
C VAL A 348 3.86 -9.12 -17.39
N LYS A 349 4.26 -10.24 -18.00
CA LYS A 349 3.74 -11.56 -17.65
C LYS A 349 4.37 -12.05 -16.35
N ILE A 350 3.53 -12.44 -15.41
CA ILE A 350 3.97 -13.12 -14.18
C ILE A 350 4.03 -14.62 -14.48
N PRO A 351 5.17 -15.31 -14.26
CA PRO A 351 5.25 -16.75 -14.50
C PRO A 351 4.19 -17.52 -13.69
N ALA A 352 3.55 -18.50 -14.32
CA ALA A 352 2.41 -19.23 -13.74
C ALA A 352 2.81 -20.24 -12.66
N ASP A 353 4.08 -20.59 -12.64
CA ASP A 353 4.68 -21.66 -11.84
C ASP A 353 5.50 -21.14 -10.65
N LEU A 354 5.42 -19.83 -10.37
CA LEU A 354 6.04 -19.22 -9.19
C LEU A 354 5.42 -19.74 -7.89
N GLU A 355 6.19 -19.63 -6.81
CA GLU A 355 5.71 -19.89 -5.46
C GLU A 355 4.73 -18.79 -5.03
N ASN A 356 3.71 -19.15 -4.25
CA ASN A 356 2.83 -18.16 -3.66
C ASN A 356 3.55 -17.33 -2.59
N GLY A 357 3.05 -16.13 -2.33
CA GLY A 357 3.47 -15.26 -1.24
C GLY A 357 4.02 -13.93 -1.73
N ASP A 358 4.79 -13.27 -0.88
CA ASP A 358 5.22 -11.90 -1.12
C ASP A 358 6.45 -11.77 -2.01
N TYR A 359 6.41 -10.75 -2.86
CA TYR A 359 7.49 -10.38 -3.77
C TYR A 359 7.67 -8.86 -3.83
N LEU A 360 8.88 -8.43 -4.14
CA LEU A 360 9.14 -7.12 -4.73
C LEU A 360 9.21 -7.25 -6.24
N LEU A 361 8.51 -6.38 -6.96
CA LEU A 361 8.64 -6.20 -8.40
C LEU A 361 9.42 -4.93 -8.67
N ARG A 362 10.52 -5.01 -9.42
CA ARG A 362 11.38 -3.86 -9.78
C ARG A 362 11.26 -3.64 -11.28
N ALA A 363 10.72 -2.51 -11.69
CA ALA A 363 10.68 -2.10 -13.09
C ALA A 363 11.67 -0.96 -13.32
N GLU A 364 12.45 -1.06 -14.41
CA GLU A 364 13.60 -0.22 -14.68
C GLU A 364 13.68 0.17 -16.16
N VAL A 365 14.10 1.42 -16.39
CA VAL A 365 14.66 1.91 -17.64
C VAL A 365 16.15 2.17 -17.45
N VAL A 366 16.97 1.75 -18.40
CA VAL A 366 18.39 2.11 -18.47
C VAL A 366 18.61 3.06 -19.64
N ALA A 367 18.83 4.34 -19.38
CA ALA A 367 19.06 5.34 -20.40
C ALA A 367 20.56 5.42 -20.77
N LEU A 368 20.85 5.34 -22.08
CA LEU A 368 22.21 5.17 -22.60
C LEU A 368 22.81 6.42 -23.25
N HIS A 369 22.11 7.55 -23.22
CA HIS A 369 22.51 8.78 -23.92
C HIS A 369 23.84 9.38 -23.40
N MET A 370 24.29 9.03 -22.20
CA MET A 370 25.60 9.38 -21.65
C MET A 370 26.51 8.15 -21.44
N ALA A 371 26.09 6.96 -21.85
CA ALA A 371 26.74 5.69 -21.53
C ALA A 371 28.03 5.40 -22.34
N SER A 372 28.54 6.35 -23.11
CA SER A 372 29.85 6.23 -23.79
C SER A 372 31.05 6.25 -22.83
N GLN A 373 30.84 6.66 -21.58
CA GLN A 373 31.85 6.65 -20.53
C GLN A 373 31.38 5.87 -19.28
N PRO A 374 32.31 5.35 -18.46
CA PRO A 374 31.97 4.73 -17.18
C PRO A 374 31.11 5.66 -16.32
N LYS A 375 30.11 5.09 -15.63
CA LYS A 375 29.08 5.82 -14.84
C LYS A 375 28.18 6.75 -15.67
N GLY A 376 28.19 6.61 -17.00
CA GLY A 376 27.34 7.40 -17.88
C GLY A 376 25.95 6.81 -18.11
N ALA A 377 25.73 5.52 -17.87
CA ALA A 377 24.38 4.95 -17.92
C ALA A 377 23.55 5.45 -16.73
N GLN A 378 22.31 5.83 -17.03
CA GLN A 378 21.37 6.36 -16.06
C GLN A 378 20.24 5.37 -15.83
N PHE A 379 20.04 4.99 -14.56
CA PHE A 379 19.07 3.99 -14.16
C PHE A 379 17.86 4.67 -13.51
N TYR A 380 16.67 4.39 -14.05
CA TYR A 380 15.39 4.90 -13.56
C TYR A 380 14.52 3.71 -13.17
N MET A 381 14.34 3.47 -11.87
CA MET A 381 13.56 2.34 -11.39
C MET A 381 12.57 2.70 -10.30
N THR A 382 11.55 1.86 -10.17
CA THR A 382 10.59 1.86 -9.07
C THR A 382 10.32 0.42 -8.65
N CYS A 383 10.24 0.21 -7.33
CA CYS A 383 9.82 -1.06 -6.76
C CYS A 383 8.34 -1.04 -6.37
N TYR A 384 7.69 -2.18 -6.52
CA TYR A 384 6.30 -2.42 -6.16
C TYR A 384 6.24 -3.60 -5.21
N GLN A 385 5.33 -3.54 -4.26
CA GLN A 385 5.12 -4.58 -3.27
C GLN A 385 3.92 -5.40 -3.71
N ILE A 386 4.13 -6.68 -3.99
CA ILE A 386 3.08 -7.53 -4.53
C ILE A 386 2.96 -8.84 -3.74
N THR A 387 1.76 -9.39 -3.72
CA THR A 387 1.50 -10.74 -3.19
C THR A 387 1.02 -11.60 -4.36
N ILE A 388 1.82 -12.60 -4.74
CA ILE A 388 1.52 -13.51 -5.84
C ILE A 388 0.77 -14.72 -5.30
N ALA A 389 -0.34 -15.09 -5.95
CA ALA A 389 -1.14 -16.27 -5.58
C ALA A 389 -1.60 -17.07 -6.82
N GLY A 390 -1.86 -18.36 -6.62
CA GLY A 390 -2.32 -19.29 -7.66
C GLY A 390 -1.22 -19.96 -8.47
N GLY A 391 0.04 -19.88 -8.01
CA GLY A 391 1.18 -20.55 -8.65
C GLY A 391 1.49 -21.92 -8.04
N THR A 392 2.20 -22.76 -8.79
CA THR A 392 2.54 -24.14 -8.39
C THR A 392 3.80 -24.24 -7.53
N GLY A 393 4.64 -23.21 -7.49
CA GLY A 393 5.93 -23.23 -6.78
C GLY A 393 7.01 -24.12 -7.39
N THR A 394 6.82 -24.61 -8.62
CA THR A 394 7.78 -25.48 -9.30
C THR A 394 8.93 -24.69 -9.95
N ASN A 395 8.74 -23.40 -10.21
CA ASN A 395 9.77 -22.53 -10.77
C ASN A 395 10.60 -21.89 -9.66
N LYS A 396 11.90 -22.18 -9.66
CA LYS A 396 12.89 -21.64 -8.72
C LYS A 396 14.02 -20.96 -9.49
N PRO A 397 13.80 -19.74 -10.01
CA PRO A 397 14.80 -19.05 -10.81
C PRO A 397 16.11 -18.83 -10.06
N ALA A 398 17.24 -18.94 -10.78
CA ALA A 398 18.51 -18.46 -10.26
C ALA A 398 18.44 -16.94 -10.02
N THR A 399 19.09 -16.48 -8.95
CA THR A 399 19.00 -15.08 -8.52
C THR A 399 20.33 -14.36 -8.56
N VAL A 400 20.26 -13.05 -8.71
CA VAL A 400 21.36 -12.08 -8.58
C VAL A 400 21.05 -11.12 -7.43
N ARG A 401 22.02 -10.30 -7.02
CA ARG A 401 21.82 -9.28 -5.97
C ARG A 401 22.01 -7.88 -6.54
N PHE A 402 21.26 -6.93 -6.03
CA PHE A 402 21.51 -5.51 -6.24
C PHE A 402 21.96 -4.91 -4.90
N PRO A 403 23.07 -4.15 -4.85
CA PRO A 403 24.14 -4.06 -5.85
C PRO A 403 24.81 -5.41 -6.18
N GLY A 404 25.45 -5.52 -7.35
CA GLY A 404 26.24 -6.70 -7.76
C GLY A 404 25.79 -7.40 -9.05
N ALA A 405 24.54 -7.22 -9.46
CA ALA A 405 24.00 -7.78 -10.70
C ALA A 405 24.51 -7.06 -11.95
N TYR A 406 24.98 -5.82 -11.77
CA TYR A 406 25.51 -4.95 -12.81
C TYR A 406 26.96 -4.56 -12.48
N ALA A 407 27.80 -4.53 -13.51
CA ALA A 407 29.10 -3.89 -13.49
C ALA A 407 29.08 -2.62 -14.35
N ALA A 408 29.81 -1.58 -13.92
CA ALA A 408 29.91 -0.33 -14.68
C ALA A 408 30.55 -0.52 -16.08
N THR A 409 31.21 -1.65 -16.30
CA THR A 409 31.84 -2.05 -17.57
C THR A 409 31.04 -3.10 -18.34
N ASP A 410 29.85 -3.48 -17.89
CA ASP A 410 29.01 -4.39 -18.67
C ASP A 410 28.72 -3.76 -20.04
N PRO A 411 28.75 -4.53 -21.15
CA PRO A 411 28.60 -3.97 -22.49
C PRO A 411 27.20 -3.42 -22.79
N GLY A 412 26.22 -3.70 -21.92
CA GLY A 412 24.89 -3.08 -21.95
C GLY A 412 24.78 -1.79 -21.14
N ILE A 413 25.80 -1.48 -20.32
CA ILE A 413 25.87 -0.34 -19.40
C ILE A 413 26.91 0.67 -19.88
N LEU A 414 28.10 0.22 -20.29
CA LEU A 414 29.07 1.03 -21.01
C LEU A 414 28.85 0.81 -22.51
N PHE A 415 28.00 1.65 -23.11
CA PHE A 415 27.52 1.50 -24.48
C PHE A 415 27.40 2.87 -25.17
N ASN A 416 28.03 3.02 -26.34
CA ASN A 416 27.92 4.24 -27.13
C ASN A 416 26.75 4.15 -28.13
N ILE A 417 25.61 4.70 -27.75
CA ILE A 417 24.39 4.68 -28.57
C ILE A 417 24.50 5.56 -29.84
N TYR A 418 25.51 6.42 -29.95
CA TYR A 418 25.71 7.31 -31.11
C TYR A 418 26.60 6.70 -32.21
N GLN A 419 26.88 5.41 -32.12
CA GLN A 419 27.60 4.64 -33.14
C GLN A 419 26.68 3.57 -33.75
N ALA A 420 27.02 3.11 -34.95
CA ALA A 420 26.37 1.95 -35.55
C ALA A 420 26.62 0.71 -34.67
N THR A 421 25.60 -0.12 -34.51
CA THR A 421 25.73 -1.42 -33.83
C THR A 421 24.97 -2.50 -34.58
N THR A 422 25.42 -3.74 -34.45
CA THR A 422 24.71 -4.93 -34.94
C THR A 422 24.05 -5.71 -33.81
N SER A 423 24.32 -5.35 -32.55
CA SER A 423 23.80 -6.04 -31.38
C SER A 423 23.85 -5.17 -30.13
N TYR A 424 22.94 -5.44 -29.20
CA TYR A 424 22.97 -4.87 -27.86
C TYR A 424 22.77 -5.99 -26.83
N LYS A 425 23.60 -6.01 -25.79
CA LYS A 425 23.48 -6.98 -24.69
C LYS A 425 22.68 -6.35 -23.55
N ILE A 426 21.48 -6.83 -23.30
CA ILE A 426 20.65 -6.35 -22.19
C ILE A 426 21.35 -6.68 -20.85
N PRO A 427 21.50 -5.71 -19.92
CA PRO A 427 22.14 -5.94 -18.62
C PRO A 427 21.44 -7.00 -17.74
N GLY A 428 22.19 -7.61 -16.82
CA GLY A 428 21.68 -8.54 -15.82
C GLY A 428 21.55 -10.00 -16.29
N PRO A 429 20.92 -10.88 -15.48
CA PRO A 429 20.74 -12.29 -15.80
C PRO A 429 19.80 -12.50 -16.99
N ALA A 430 19.79 -13.71 -17.53
CA ALA A 430 18.77 -14.11 -18.50
C ALA A 430 17.36 -14.06 -17.90
N VAL A 431 16.34 -13.87 -18.75
CA VAL A 431 14.94 -13.96 -18.34
C VAL A 431 14.63 -15.36 -17.84
N ALA A 432 14.03 -15.45 -16.66
CA ALA A 432 13.61 -16.70 -16.03
C ALA A 432 12.52 -17.41 -16.86
N SER A 433 12.41 -18.73 -16.67
CA SER A 433 11.34 -19.53 -17.29
C SER A 433 9.96 -18.92 -17.02
N GLY A 434 9.11 -18.86 -18.04
CA GLY A 434 7.78 -18.25 -17.98
C GLY A 434 7.75 -16.72 -18.06
N GLY A 435 8.91 -16.06 -18.05
CA GLY A 435 9.07 -14.64 -18.38
C GLY A 435 9.06 -14.38 -19.90
N ARG A 436 9.32 -13.12 -20.30
CA ARG A 436 9.35 -12.71 -21.72
C ARG A 436 10.57 -11.85 -22.07
N SER A 437 11.21 -12.16 -23.20
CA SER A 437 12.15 -11.25 -23.87
C SER A 437 11.46 -10.68 -25.10
N ILE A 438 11.39 -9.36 -25.19
CA ILE A 438 10.78 -8.61 -26.27
C ILE A 438 11.88 -8.01 -27.15
N VAL A 439 11.67 -8.09 -28.46
CA VAL A 439 12.50 -7.42 -29.45
C VAL A 439 11.85 -6.09 -29.76
N ALA A 440 12.54 -4.99 -29.47
CA ALA A 440 12.02 -3.63 -29.65
C ALA A 440 11.55 -3.35 -31.08
N GLY A 441 10.65 -2.37 -31.23
CA GLY A 441 10.06 -1.96 -32.50
C GLY A 441 8.70 -2.59 -32.76
N GLN A 442 8.11 -3.25 -31.77
CA GLN A 442 6.77 -3.82 -31.85
C GLN A 442 5.71 -2.85 -31.34
N GLY A 443 6.09 -1.98 -30.38
CA GLY A 443 5.14 -1.19 -29.61
C GLY A 443 4.07 -2.05 -28.95
N CYS A 444 2.99 -1.41 -28.51
CA CYS A 444 1.84 -2.10 -27.94
C CYS A 444 0.79 -2.35 -29.01
N LYS A 445 0.35 -3.60 -29.07
CA LYS A 445 -0.61 -4.04 -30.08
C LYS A 445 -1.95 -4.43 -29.48
N SER A 446 -1.96 -4.82 -28.21
CA SER A 446 -3.14 -5.36 -27.52
C SER A 446 -2.89 -5.42 -26.02
N GLY A 447 -3.93 -5.69 -25.23
CA GLY A 447 -3.76 -5.82 -23.78
C GLY A 447 -3.83 -4.49 -23.06
N CYS A 448 -3.42 -4.49 -21.79
CA CYS A 448 -3.67 -3.34 -20.93
C CYS A 448 -2.83 -2.12 -21.31
N GLU A 449 -1.65 -2.33 -21.87
CA GLU A 449 -0.81 -1.29 -22.48
C GLU A 449 -1.58 -0.40 -23.49
N VAL A 450 -2.55 -0.96 -24.24
CA VAL A 450 -3.38 -0.19 -25.20
C VAL A 450 -4.72 0.23 -24.59
N THR A 451 -5.38 -0.69 -23.87
CA THR A 451 -6.79 -0.52 -23.49
C THR A 451 -7.00 0.03 -22.10
N CYS A 452 -6.05 -0.19 -21.20
CA CYS A 452 -6.20 0.21 -19.80
C CYS A 452 -5.86 1.70 -19.69
N LYS A 453 -6.84 2.46 -19.19
CA LYS A 453 -6.64 3.86 -18.80
C LYS A 453 -6.06 3.88 -17.39
N PRO A 454 -5.18 4.85 -17.06
CA PRO A 454 -4.83 5.11 -15.67
C PRO A 454 -6.12 5.44 -14.92
N GLY A 455 -6.50 4.55 -14.01
CA GLY A 455 -7.86 4.48 -13.48
C GLY A 455 -8.25 3.03 -13.17
N SER A 456 -9.36 2.89 -12.45
CA SER A 456 -9.75 1.69 -11.68
C SER A 456 -9.90 0.41 -12.47
N GLY A 457 -8.78 -0.27 -12.65
CA GLY A 457 -8.73 -1.72 -12.72
C GLY A 457 -8.97 -2.30 -11.32
N THR A 458 -10.15 -2.84 -11.09
CA THR A 458 -10.34 -3.85 -10.05
C THR A 458 -9.58 -5.09 -10.49
N GLY A 459 -8.33 -5.24 -10.03
CA GLY A 459 -7.69 -6.54 -10.10
C GLY A 459 -8.64 -7.53 -9.44
N THR A 460 -9.05 -8.58 -10.14
CA THR A 460 -9.80 -9.67 -9.51
C THR A 460 -8.95 -10.16 -8.35
N ALA A 461 -9.38 -9.88 -7.12
CA ALA A 461 -8.79 -10.46 -5.93
C ALA A 461 -8.70 -11.97 -6.18
N VAL A 462 -7.48 -12.49 -6.23
CA VAL A 462 -7.27 -13.92 -6.18
C VAL A 462 -7.81 -14.32 -4.81
N ALA A 463 -8.88 -15.10 -4.78
CA ALA A 463 -9.38 -15.66 -3.54
C ALA A 463 -8.18 -16.23 -2.77
N PRO A 464 -8.08 -16.01 -1.44
CA PRO A 464 -7.16 -16.78 -0.63
C PRO A 464 -7.32 -18.25 -1.01
N PRO A 465 -6.23 -19.04 -1.08
CA PRO A 465 -6.36 -20.48 -1.31
C PRO A 465 -7.48 -20.98 -0.40
N ALA A 466 -8.49 -21.61 -1.01
CA ALA A 466 -9.54 -22.25 -0.24
C ALA A 466 -8.83 -23.09 0.83
N PRO A 467 -9.19 -22.97 2.13
CA PRO A 467 -8.62 -23.85 3.13
C PRO A 467 -8.85 -25.27 2.59
N THR A 468 -7.75 -25.94 2.27
CA THR A 468 -7.79 -27.38 1.99
C THR A 468 -8.54 -27.96 3.16
N ALA A 469 -9.69 -28.60 2.88
CA ALA A 469 -10.43 -29.35 3.87
C ALA A 469 -9.39 -30.20 4.60
N GLY A 470 -9.17 -29.88 5.88
CA GLY A 470 -8.16 -30.53 6.67
C GLY A 470 -8.39 -32.03 6.54
N ALA A 471 -7.33 -32.76 6.19
CA ALA A 471 -7.31 -34.18 6.43
C ALA A 471 -7.80 -34.42 7.88
N PRO A 472 -8.53 -35.51 8.15
CA PRO A 472 -8.95 -35.83 9.51
C PRO A 472 -7.73 -35.74 10.44
N PRO A 473 -7.83 -35.10 11.62
CA PRO A 473 -6.66 -34.92 12.47
C PRO A 473 -6.02 -36.27 12.73
N ALA A 474 -4.75 -36.42 12.32
CA ALA A 474 -3.90 -37.41 12.92
C ALA A 474 -3.94 -37.18 14.43
N ALA A 475 -4.06 -38.26 15.21
CA ALA A 475 -4.14 -38.22 16.67
C ALA A 475 -3.11 -37.22 17.22
N CYS A 476 -3.58 -36.09 17.75
CA CYS A 476 -2.67 -35.07 18.25
C CYS A 476 -1.96 -35.63 19.49
N SER A 477 -0.66 -35.35 19.61
CA SER A 477 0.11 -35.60 20.84
C SER A 477 0.88 -34.34 21.21
N VAL A 478 0.89 -34.02 22.51
CA VAL A 478 1.50 -32.82 23.09
C VAL A 478 2.93 -33.14 23.52
N PRO A 479 3.97 -32.46 23.01
CA PRO A 479 5.36 -32.67 23.41
C PRO A 479 5.61 -32.41 24.91
N GLN A 480 6.73 -32.90 25.44
CA GLN A 480 7.15 -32.58 26.81
C GLN A 480 7.15 -31.07 27.05
N PHE A 481 6.68 -30.65 28.22
CA PHE A 481 6.58 -29.26 28.68
C PHE A 481 5.58 -28.39 27.92
N GLN A 482 4.72 -28.96 27.07
CA GLN A 482 3.62 -28.21 26.46
C GLN A 482 2.32 -28.39 27.24
N GLN A 483 1.43 -27.41 27.14
CA GLN A 483 0.14 -27.41 27.84
C GLN A 483 -0.74 -28.54 27.31
N CYS A 484 -1.30 -29.33 28.22
CA CYS A 484 -2.20 -30.44 27.91
C CYS A 484 -3.55 -30.31 28.62
N GLY A 485 -3.76 -29.24 29.38
CA GLY A 485 -5.00 -28.98 30.08
C GLY A 485 -4.95 -27.68 30.87
N GLY A 486 -6.05 -27.40 31.57
CA GLY A 486 -6.29 -26.14 32.27
C GLY A 486 -7.68 -25.61 31.97
N GLN A 487 -8.16 -24.72 32.82
CA GLN A 487 -9.44 -24.04 32.62
C GLN A 487 -9.44 -23.33 31.27
N ASP A 488 -10.51 -23.52 30.49
CA ASP A 488 -10.72 -22.98 29.15
C ASP A 488 -9.76 -23.47 28.04
N TYR A 489 -8.86 -24.41 28.32
CA TYR A 489 -7.98 -24.98 27.30
C TYR A 489 -8.76 -25.83 26.28
N LYS A 490 -8.61 -25.53 24.98
CA LYS A 490 -9.27 -26.21 23.85
C LYS A 490 -8.31 -27.02 22.97
N GLY A 491 -7.04 -27.08 23.34
CA GLY A 491 -6.01 -27.81 22.59
C GLY A 491 -5.98 -29.30 22.90
N CYS A 492 -4.94 -29.97 22.40
CA CYS A 492 -4.76 -31.40 22.58
C CYS A 492 -4.46 -31.78 24.04
N THR A 493 -5.03 -32.88 24.55
CA THR A 493 -4.92 -33.31 25.95
C THR A 493 -4.06 -34.55 26.17
N VAL A 494 -3.63 -35.22 25.09
CA VAL A 494 -2.82 -36.44 25.13
C VAL A 494 -1.36 -36.08 24.97
N CYS A 495 -0.52 -36.43 25.93
CA CYS A 495 0.92 -36.21 25.85
C CYS A 495 1.61 -37.24 24.94
N ALA A 496 2.66 -36.82 24.24
CA ALA A 496 3.55 -37.74 23.54
C ALA A 496 4.20 -38.70 24.54
N SER A 497 4.29 -39.99 24.19
CA SER A 497 4.99 -40.97 25.02
C SER A 497 6.45 -40.52 25.23
N PRO A 498 7.03 -40.63 26.45
CA PRO A 498 6.51 -41.30 27.65
C PRO A 498 5.78 -40.40 28.66
N TYR A 499 5.41 -39.17 28.28
CA TYR A 499 4.95 -38.15 29.21
C TYR A 499 3.47 -38.28 29.57
N THR A 500 3.08 -37.70 30.71
CA THR A 500 1.70 -37.68 31.19
C THR A 500 1.23 -36.26 31.46
N CYS A 501 -0.05 -35.99 31.24
CA CYS A 501 -0.60 -34.68 31.51
C CYS A 501 -0.78 -34.49 33.01
N LYS A 502 0.02 -33.60 33.61
CA LYS A 502 -0.04 -33.33 35.06
C LYS A 502 -0.51 -31.92 35.30
N ALA A 503 -1.41 -31.75 36.27
CA ALA A 503 -1.81 -30.43 36.72
C ALA A 503 -0.64 -29.78 37.44
N VAL A 504 -0.19 -28.63 36.94
CA VAL A 504 0.91 -27.85 37.53
C VAL A 504 0.33 -26.73 38.39
N SER A 505 -0.79 -26.15 37.97
CA SER A 505 -1.55 -25.15 38.73
C SER A 505 -3.05 -25.40 38.54
N PRO A 506 -3.65 -26.36 39.27
CA PRO A 506 -5.09 -26.61 39.19
C PRO A 506 -5.90 -25.39 39.68
N PRO A 507 -7.00 -25.01 39.02
CA PRO A 507 -7.59 -25.59 37.80
C PRO A 507 -7.02 -25.03 36.48
N TYR A 508 -6.12 -24.05 36.52
CA TYR A 508 -5.77 -23.19 35.39
C TYR A 508 -4.80 -23.81 34.37
N TYR A 509 -3.93 -24.72 34.78
CA TYR A 509 -2.85 -25.18 33.90
C TYR A 509 -2.38 -26.61 34.20
N SER A 510 -2.30 -27.42 33.14
CA SER A 510 -1.71 -28.76 33.11
C SER A 510 -0.71 -28.87 31.98
N GLN A 511 0.37 -29.60 32.20
CA GLN A 511 1.52 -29.72 31.29
C GLN A 511 1.96 -31.17 31.14
N CYS A 512 2.48 -31.52 29.96
CA CYS A 512 3.09 -32.84 29.74
C CYS A 512 4.43 -32.94 30.45
N THR A 513 4.54 -33.84 31.42
CA THR A 513 5.77 -34.09 32.18
C THR A 513 5.96 -35.57 32.51
#